data_AF-A0AAV1Z3P2-F1
#
_entry.id   AF-A0AAV1Z3P2-F1
#
_cell.length_a   1.000
_cell.length_b   1.000
_cell.length_c   1.000
_cell.angle_alpha   90.00
_cell.angle_beta   90.00
_cell.angle_gamma   90.00
#
_symmetry.space_group_name_H-M   'P 1'
#
loop_
_entity.id
_entity.type
_entity.pdbx_description
1 polymer ?
#
loop_
_entity_poly.entity_id
_entity_poly.type
_entity_poly.pdbx_seq_one_letter_code
_entity_poly.pdbx_strand_id
1 'polypeptide(L)'
;MLVASSIGVSQSNRDLTVRSTTLLPKLRGLPSIVCLLFSPFAEIRTDRAQKSYIGALCGLGYDPVTKESLYPDHDIELAFDIELNIEDIREINVVRMGFNLLLHSDCDTLQYPTNSVSVVHEQTRKAIINLLQKKRTPMETKYYHKPGQWNQIAEEELLYAEVEPKADCAAVLPLHRVAYLTTYQEVEDLKEHINGLYKMVENGTNKEFQLIQCKLCSIDVHSTRELILHLDSDEHVQNELLNGLNKL
;
A
#
# COMPACT_ATOMS: atom_id res chain seq x y z
N MET A 1 -0.80 -11.13 -19.66
CA MET A 1 0.52 -10.94 -19.02
C MET A 1 1.41 -12.09 -19.48
N LEU A 2 2.65 -11.79 -19.90
CA LEU A 2 3.67 -12.79 -20.21
C LEU A 2 4.70 -12.75 -19.07
N VAL A 3 4.93 -13.89 -18.42
CA VAL A 3 5.94 -14.02 -17.36
C VAL A 3 7.12 -14.78 -17.94
N ALA A 4 8.34 -14.33 -17.68
CA ALA A 4 9.57 -14.95 -18.14
C ALA A 4 10.47 -15.26 -16.94
N SER A 5 11.16 -16.40 -16.95
CA SER A 5 12.16 -16.71 -15.91
C SER A 5 13.50 -16.05 -16.18
N SER A 6 13.84 -15.74 -17.44
CA SER A 6 15.06 -15.01 -17.76
C SER A 6 14.82 -14.00 -18.87
N ILE A 7 15.42 -12.83 -18.68
CA ILE A 7 15.31 -11.69 -19.58
C ILE A 7 16.73 -11.30 -19.96
N GLY A 8 17.02 -11.28 -21.26
CA GLY A 8 18.27 -10.74 -21.81
C GLY A 8 17.96 -9.53 -22.67
N VAL A 9 18.67 -8.44 -22.44
CA VAL A 9 18.58 -7.24 -23.27
C VAL A 9 19.79 -7.22 -24.21
N SER A 10 19.57 -6.93 -25.50
CA SER A 10 20.67 -6.82 -26.45
C SER A 10 21.59 -5.64 -26.13
N GLN A 11 22.86 -5.69 -26.57
CA GLN A 11 23.82 -4.60 -26.32
C GLN A 11 23.38 -3.24 -26.88
N SER A 12 22.48 -3.23 -27.87
CA SER A 12 21.89 -2.02 -28.43
C SER A 12 20.65 -1.53 -27.68
N ASN A 13 20.21 -2.22 -26.61
CA ASN A 13 18.95 -2.00 -25.89
C ASN A 13 17.69 -2.00 -26.76
N ARG A 14 17.74 -2.62 -27.96
CA ARG A 14 16.60 -2.66 -28.90
C ARG A 14 15.80 -3.94 -28.84
N ASP A 15 16.45 -5.05 -28.51
CA ASP A 15 15.84 -6.37 -28.56
C ASP A 15 15.80 -6.98 -27.16
N LEU A 16 14.62 -7.49 -26.79
CA LEU A 16 14.39 -8.21 -25.54
C LEU A 16 14.27 -9.71 -25.85
N THR A 17 15.21 -10.51 -25.38
CA THR A 17 15.12 -11.97 -25.42
C THR A 17 14.58 -12.48 -24.09
N VAL A 18 13.32 -12.88 -24.08
CA VAL A 18 12.65 -13.50 -22.93
C VAL A 18 12.61 -15.02 -23.12
N ARG A 19 13.11 -15.78 -22.14
CA ARG A 19 13.12 -17.25 -22.18
C ARG A 19 12.33 -17.84 -21.03
N SER A 20 11.90 -19.09 -21.22
CA SER A 20 11.09 -19.83 -20.24
C SER A 20 9.84 -19.05 -19.86
N THR A 21 9.05 -18.71 -20.88
CA THR A 21 7.91 -17.82 -20.75
C THR A 21 6.61 -18.60 -20.51
N THR A 22 5.74 -18.07 -19.66
CA THR A 22 4.37 -18.56 -19.48
C THR A 22 3.38 -17.43 -19.75
N LEU A 23 2.40 -17.70 -20.60
CA LEU A 23 1.28 -16.79 -20.80
C LEU A 23 0.26 -17.01 -19.70
N LEU A 24 0.09 -16.02 -18.83
CA LEU A 24 -0.90 -16.07 -17.77
C LEU A 24 -2.28 -15.64 -18.28
N PRO A 25 -3.37 -16.19 -17.69
CA PRO A 25 -4.72 -15.86 -18.10
C PRO A 25 -4.98 -14.36 -17.97
N LYS A 26 -5.88 -13.85 -18.81
CA LYS A 26 -6.26 -12.44 -18.84
C LYS A 26 -7.22 -12.11 -17.68
N LEU A 27 -6.71 -12.18 -16.46
CA LEU A 27 -7.38 -11.76 -15.25
C LEU A 27 -6.88 -10.35 -14.87
N ARG A 28 -7.81 -9.40 -14.71
CA ARG A 28 -7.49 -8.02 -14.32
C ARG A 28 -6.95 -8.01 -12.88
N GLY A 29 -5.92 -7.23 -12.60
CA GLY A 29 -5.26 -7.22 -11.28
C GLY A 29 -4.41 -8.43 -10.95
N LEU A 30 -4.32 -9.43 -11.84
CA LEU A 30 -3.48 -10.62 -11.61
C LEU A 30 -2.01 -10.28 -11.32
N PRO A 31 -1.34 -9.35 -12.04
CA PRO A 31 0.04 -8.99 -11.71
C PRO A 31 0.17 -8.50 -10.26
N SER A 32 -0.72 -7.61 -9.83
CA SER A 32 -0.76 -7.07 -8.47
C SER A 32 -0.97 -8.15 -7.42
N ILE A 33 -1.96 -9.02 -7.61
CA ILE A 33 -2.27 -10.11 -6.68
C ILE A 33 -1.12 -11.10 -6.58
N VAL A 34 -0.53 -11.50 -7.72
CA VAL A 34 0.60 -12.45 -7.74
C VAL A 34 1.81 -11.86 -7.04
N CYS A 35 2.15 -10.60 -7.31
CA CYS A 35 3.29 -9.98 -6.65
C CYS A 35 3.08 -9.87 -5.14
N LEU A 36 1.89 -9.45 -4.69
CA LEU A 36 1.58 -9.44 -3.26
C LEU A 36 1.54 -10.86 -2.64
N LEU A 37 1.12 -11.89 -3.36
CA LEU A 37 1.13 -13.25 -2.81
C LEU A 37 2.55 -13.77 -2.55
N PHE A 38 3.51 -13.44 -3.42
CA PHE A 38 4.81 -14.10 -3.44
C PHE A 38 6.00 -13.20 -3.13
N SER A 39 5.83 -11.88 -3.02
CA SER A 39 6.92 -11.00 -2.62
C SER A 39 7.28 -11.23 -1.14
N PRO A 40 8.57 -11.35 -0.80
CA PRO A 40 9.00 -11.42 0.59
C PRO A 40 8.60 -10.16 1.35
N PHE A 41 8.83 -8.98 0.76
CA PHE A 41 8.40 -7.72 1.31
C PHE A 41 7.58 -6.93 0.28
N ALA A 42 6.48 -6.32 0.73
CA ALA A 42 5.72 -5.37 -0.06
C ALA A 42 5.33 -4.15 0.79
N GLU A 43 5.53 -2.97 0.23
CA GLU A 43 5.06 -1.71 0.78
C GLU A 43 3.91 -1.21 -0.09
N ILE A 44 2.68 -1.40 0.39
CA ILE A 44 1.46 -1.02 -0.33
C ILE A 44 1.28 0.49 -0.24
N ARG A 45 1.07 1.11 -1.39
CA ARG A 45 0.99 2.55 -1.60
C ARG A 45 -0.45 3.03 -1.58
N THR A 46 -0.67 4.18 -0.97
CA THR A 46 -1.92 4.93 -1.06
C THR A 46 -1.80 6.10 -2.02
N ASP A 47 -2.93 6.64 -2.49
CA ASP A 47 -2.94 7.97 -3.07
C ASP A 47 -2.62 9.03 -2.00
N ARG A 48 -2.29 10.26 -2.43
CA ARG A 48 -1.92 11.33 -1.50
C ARG A 48 -3.06 11.70 -0.54
N ALA A 49 -4.30 11.46 -0.94
CA ALA A 49 -5.48 11.62 -0.12
C ALA A 49 -5.75 10.45 0.84
N GLN A 50 -4.94 9.39 0.77
CA GLN A 50 -5.07 8.17 1.54
C GLN A 50 -6.47 7.53 1.43
N LYS A 51 -7.16 7.71 0.30
CA LYS A 51 -8.51 7.20 0.02
C LYS A 51 -8.50 5.83 -0.65
N SER A 52 -7.40 5.49 -1.32
CA SER A 52 -7.29 4.25 -2.10
C SER A 52 -5.88 3.69 -2.09
N TYR A 53 -5.76 2.36 -2.12
CA TYR A 53 -4.50 1.71 -2.45
C TYR A 53 -4.29 1.81 -3.96
N ILE A 54 -3.14 2.34 -4.38
CA ILE A 54 -2.84 2.63 -5.79
C ILE A 54 -1.72 1.77 -6.36
N GLY A 55 -0.98 1.06 -5.52
CA GLY A 55 0.18 0.30 -5.95
C GLY A 55 0.90 -0.39 -4.81
N ALA A 56 2.06 -0.97 -5.12
CA ALA A 56 2.98 -1.50 -4.13
C ALA A 56 4.41 -1.51 -4.68
N LEU A 57 5.39 -1.29 -3.80
CA LEU A 57 6.77 -1.65 -4.07
C LEU A 57 7.02 -3.05 -3.50
N CYS A 58 7.44 -3.99 -4.34
CA CYS A 58 7.65 -5.39 -3.98
C CYS A 58 9.12 -5.77 -4.16
N GLY A 59 9.70 -6.54 -3.22
CA GLY A 59 11.11 -6.93 -3.30
C GLY A 59 11.57 -7.68 -2.05
N LEU A 60 12.86 -7.57 -1.75
CA LEU A 60 13.47 -8.15 -0.53
C LEU A 60 13.39 -7.21 0.68
N GLY A 61 12.87 -6.00 0.50
CA GLY A 61 12.78 -4.98 1.54
C GLY A 61 14.01 -4.08 1.56
N TYR A 62 14.25 -3.45 2.69
CA TYR A 62 15.22 -2.37 2.84
C TYR A 62 16.00 -2.50 4.15
N ASP A 63 17.17 -1.86 4.21
CA ASP A 63 17.96 -1.75 5.43
C ASP A 63 17.27 -0.76 6.40
N PRO A 64 16.93 -1.17 7.64
CA PRO A 64 16.16 -0.33 8.55
C PRO A 64 16.91 0.94 9.02
N VAL A 65 18.24 0.97 8.93
CA VAL A 65 19.10 2.09 9.31
C VAL A 65 19.30 3.05 8.14
N THR A 66 19.74 2.54 6.98
CA THR A 66 20.04 3.40 5.82
C THR A 66 18.81 3.73 4.98
N LYS A 67 17.73 2.96 5.12
CA LYS A 67 16.50 3.00 4.32
C LYS A 67 16.71 2.66 2.84
N GLU A 68 17.86 2.11 2.49
CA GLU A 68 18.17 1.69 1.12
C GLU A 68 17.62 0.30 0.83
N SER A 69 17.24 0.05 -0.43
CA SER A 69 16.82 -1.27 -0.87
C SER A 69 17.95 -2.30 -0.66
N LEU A 70 17.58 -3.49 -0.15
CA LEU A 70 18.52 -4.59 0.02
C LEU A 70 18.97 -5.17 -1.34
N TYR A 71 18.10 -5.09 -2.36
CA TYR A 71 18.41 -5.61 -3.68
C TYR A 71 17.66 -4.85 -4.79
N PRO A 72 18.13 -3.63 -5.13
CA PRO A 72 17.41 -2.70 -6.00
C PRO A 72 17.01 -3.26 -7.35
N ASP A 73 17.87 -4.09 -7.97
CA ASP A 73 17.63 -4.68 -9.29
C ASP A 73 16.43 -5.65 -9.31
N HIS A 74 15.93 -6.05 -8.14
CA HIS A 74 14.83 -6.99 -7.98
C HIS A 74 13.59 -6.34 -7.35
N ASP A 75 13.64 -5.02 -7.14
CA ASP A 75 12.47 -4.27 -6.71
C ASP A 75 11.54 -4.00 -7.89
N ILE A 76 10.25 -4.23 -7.65
CA ILE A 76 9.19 -4.09 -8.64
C ILE A 76 8.19 -3.07 -8.11
N GLU A 77 8.18 -1.89 -8.71
CA GLU A 77 7.12 -0.90 -8.49
C GLU A 77 5.90 -1.28 -9.34
N LEU A 78 4.77 -1.48 -8.68
CA LEU A 78 3.50 -1.86 -9.31
C LEU A 78 2.47 -0.78 -9.06
N ALA A 79 1.77 -0.39 -10.11
CA ALA A 79 0.57 0.41 -10.00
C ALA A 79 -0.66 -0.46 -10.26
N PHE A 80 -1.69 -0.30 -9.44
CA PHE A 80 -2.89 -1.14 -9.50
C PHE A 80 -3.85 -0.67 -10.61
N ASP A 81 -4.45 -1.64 -11.30
CA ASP A 81 -5.50 -1.45 -12.31
C ASP A 81 -6.89 -1.88 -11.81
N ILE A 82 -6.98 -2.19 -10.52
CA ILE A 82 -8.16 -2.63 -9.78
C ILE A 82 -8.18 -1.98 -8.41
N GLU A 83 -9.38 -1.78 -7.88
CA GLU A 83 -9.56 -1.40 -6.48
C GLU A 83 -9.28 -2.60 -5.58
N LEU A 84 -8.26 -2.46 -4.72
CA LEU A 84 -8.04 -3.34 -3.57
C LEU A 84 -8.51 -2.62 -2.31
N ASN A 85 -9.14 -3.37 -1.41
CA ASN A 85 -9.49 -2.88 -0.08
C ASN A 85 -8.82 -3.73 1.01
N ILE A 86 -9.04 -3.36 2.27
CA ILE A 86 -8.43 -4.06 3.41
C ILE A 86 -8.81 -5.55 3.47
N GLU A 87 -10.01 -5.91 3.02
CA GLU A 87 -10.46 -7.31 3.00
C GLU A 87 -9.72 -8.11 1.91
N ASP A 88 -9.40 -7.51 0.76
CA ASP A 88 -8.53 -8.15 -0.23
C ASP A 88 -7.13 -8.43 0.33
N ILE A 89 -6.57 -7.48 1.09
CA ILE A 89 -5.26 -7.64 1.72
C ILE A 89 -5.32 -8.73 2.81
N ARG A 90 -6.42 -8.79 3.58
CA ARG A 90 -6.67 -9.87 4.53
C ARG A 90 -6.74 -11.23 3.83
N GLU A 91 -7.47 -11.35 2.74
CA GLU A 91 -7.54 -12.58 1.95
C GLU A 91 -6.16 -13.01 1.41
N ILE A 92 -5.34 -12.05 0.94
CA ILE A 92 -3.95 -12.30 0.54
C ILE A 92 -3.13 -12.81 1.74
N ASN A 93 -3.26 -12.19 2.90
CA ASN A 93 -2.56 -12.61 4.12
C ASN A 93 -2.98 -14.01 4.59
N VAL A 94 -4.26 -14.39 4.43
CA VAL A 94 -4.72 -15.76 4.70
C VAL A 94 -3.98 -16.77 3.82
N VAL A 95 -3.79 -16.46 2.53
CA VAL A 95 -3.02 -17.33 1.62
C VAL A 95 -1.55 -17.39 2.03
N ARG A 96 -0.92 -16.25 2.33
CA ARG A 96 0.48 -16.18 2.78
C ARG A 96 0.71 -16.97 4.06
N MET A 97 -0.21 -16.86 5.02
CA MET A 97 -0.20 -17.66 6.25
C MET A 97 -0.31 -19.16 5.94
N GLY A 98 -1.19 -19.54 5.01
CA GLY A 98 -1.28 -20.92 4.52
C GLY A 98 0.05 -21.44 3.96
N PHE A 99 0.76 -20.63 3.17
CA PHE A 99 2.11 -20.98 2.69
C PHE A 99 3.12 -21.09 3.83
N ASN A 100 3.14 -20.14 4.76
CA ASN A 100 4.04 -20.20 5.91
C ASN A 100 3.82 -21.48 6.70
N LEU A 101 2.56 -21.84 7.01
CA LEU A 101 2.23 -23.08 7.72
C LEU A 101 2.70 -24.32 6.95
N LEU A 102 2.45 -24.38 5.63
CA LEU A 102 2.85 -25.52 4.80
C LEU A 102 4.38 -25.67 4.70
N LEU A 103 5.12 -24.56 4.60
CA LEU A 103 6.58 -24.57 4.51
C LEU A 103 7.26 -24.81 5.86
N HIS A 104 6.63 -24.42 6.97
CA HIS A 104 7.16 -24.65 8.32
C HIS A 104 6.79 -26.03 8.90
N SER A 105 5.95 -26.82 8.22
CA SER A 105 5.55 -28.18 8.62
C SER A 105 6.73 -29.11 8.94
N ASP A 106 7.93 -28.79 8.45
CA ASP A 106 9.15 -29.58 8.66
C ASP A 106 9.84 -29.33 10.01
N CYS A 107 9.48 -28.27 10.76
CA CYS A 107 10.09 -27.96 12.06
C CYS A 107 9.54 -28.81 13.22
N ASP A 108 8.40 -29.50 13.01
CA ASP A 108 7.77 -30.34 14.05
C ASP A 108 6.97 -31.51 13.41
N THR A 109 7.62 -32.25 12.51
CA THR A 109 7.07 -33.49 11.89
C THR A 109 6.67 -34.58 12.90
N LEU A 110 6.89 -34.35 14.20
CA LEU A 110 6.49 -35.23 15.31
C LEU A 110 5.18 -34.81 16.00
N GLN A 111 4.61 -33.62 15.72
CA GLN A 111 3.47 -33.10 16.50
C GLN A 111 2.16 -32.96 15.71
N TYR A 112 2.21 -32.89 14.37
CA TYR A 112 0.99 -32.74 13.57
C TYR A 112 0.62 -34.05 12.85
N PRO A 113 -0.58 -34.61 13.06
CA PRO A 113 -1.04 -35.74 12.25
C PRO A 113 -1.09 -35.32 10.78
N THR A 114 -0.76 -36.24 9.88
CA THR A 114 -0.77 -36.03 8.41
C THR A 114 -2.06 -35.40 7.86
N ASN A 115 -3.17 -35.56 8.57
CA ASN A 115 -4.46 -34.93 8.29
C ASN A 115 -4.44 -33.38 8.42
N SER A 116 -3.55 -32.81 9.23
CA SER A 116 -3.47 -31.35 9.42
C SER A 116 -2.88 -30.65 8.19
N VAL A 117 -1.84 -31.23 7.58
CA VAL A 117 -1.20 -30.67 6.37
C VAL A 117 -2.16 -30.70 5.18
N SER A 118 -2.90 -31.79 4.98
CA SER A 118 -3.87 -31.90 3.89
C SER A 118 -5.03 -30.91 4.05
N VAL A 119 -5.47 -30.65 5.28
CA VAL A 119 -6.48 -29.63 5.58
C VAL A 119 -5.96 -28.22 5.26
N VAL A 120 -4.76 -27.86 5.72
CA VAL A 120 -4.17 -26.54 5.43
C VAL A 120 -3.96 -26.36 3.92
N HIS A 121 -3.50 -27.41 3.22
CA HIS A 121 -3.34 -27.38 1.77
C HIS A 121 -4.67 -27.11 1.07
N GLU A 122 -5.73 -27.83 1.41
CA GLU A 122 -7.05 -27.64 0.78
C GLU A 122 -7.66 -26.27 1.11
N GLN A 123 -7.49 -25.78 2.35
CA GLN A 123 -7.93 -24.44 2.74
C GLN A 123 -7.18 -23.36 1.97
N THR A 124 -5.85 -23.47 1.87
CA THR A 124 -5.00 -22.54 1.11
C THR A 124 -5.37 -22.55 -0.37
N ARG A 125 -5.58 -23.74 -0.95
CA ARG A 125 -6.03 -23.89 -2.34
C ARG A 125 -7.36 -23.20 -2.59
N LYS A 126 -8.34 -23.38 -1.69
CA LYS A 126 -9.65 -22.69 -1.76
C LYS A 126 -9.50 -21.17 -1.65
N ALA A 127 -8.67 -20.69 -0.72
CA ALA A 127 -8.40 -19.27 -0.54
C ALA A 127 -7.81 -18.64 -1.81
N ILE A 128 -6.81 -19.30 -2.44
CA ILE A 128 -6.23 -18.86 -3.72
C ILE A 128 -7.30 -18.76 -4.81
N ILE A 129 -8.13 -19.81 -4.96
CA ILE A 129 -9.17 -19.85 -6.00
C ILE A 129 -10.17 -18.72 -5.78
N ASN A 130 -10.65 -18.54 -4.55
CA ASN A 130 -11.60 -17.48 -4.21
C ASN A 130 -11.01 -16.09 -4.49
N LEU A 131 -9.77 -15.85 -4.07
CA LEU A 131 -9.04 -14.60 -4.29
C LEU A 131 -8.91 -14.26 -5.78
N LEU A 132 -8.56 -15.26 -6.62
CA LEU A 132 -8.39 -15.09 -8.06
C LEU A 132 -9.71 -14.97 -8.83
N GLN A 133 -10.80 -15.56 -8.33
CA GLN A 133 -12.14 -15.48 -8.94
C GLN A 133 -12.93 -14.25 -8.53
N LYS A 134 -12.54 -13.57 -7.45
CA LYS A 134 -13.18 -12.35 -6.96
C LYS A 134 -13.14 -11.25 -8.03
N LYS A 135 -14.31 -10.79 -8.45
CA LYS A 135 -14.46 -9.65 -9.36
C LYS A 135 -14.20 -8.36 -8.60
N ARG A 136 -13.26 -7.56 -9.10
CA ARG A 136 -12.88 -6.28 -8.50
C ARG A 136 -13.19 -5.14 -9.45
N THR A 137 -13.52 -3.98 -8.88
CA THR A 137 -13.79 -2.76 -9.64
C THR A 137 -12.52 -2.35 -10.38
N PRO A 138 -12.59 -2.03 -11.68
CA PRO A 138 -11.46 -1.48 -12.40
C PRO A 138 -11.15 -0.07 -11.89
N MET A 139 -9.86 0.24 -11.76
CA MET A 139 -9.39 1.57 -11.38
C MET A 139 -8.43 2.10 -12.45
N GLU A 140 -8.41 3.42 -12.62
CA GLU A 140 -7.37 4.08 -13.40
C GLU A 140 -6.03 4.01 -12.66
N THR A 141 -5.00 3.54 -13.34
CA THR A 141 -3.67 3.36 -12.77
C THR A 141 -3.08 4.72 -12.37
N LYS A 142 -2.82 4.87 -11.06
CA LYS A 142 -2.12 6.04 -10.49
C LYS A 142 -0.71 5.63 -10.09
N TYR A 143 0.24 6.53 -10.29
CA TYR A 143 1.64 6.31 -9.93
C TYR A 143 1.95 7.00 -8.61
N TYR A 144 2.74 6.34 -7.77
CA TYR A 144 3.20 6.93 -6.53
C TYR A 144 4.19 8.07 -6.81
N HIS A 145 4.22 9.08 -5.94
CA HIS A 145 4.96 10.31 -6.18
C HIS A 145 6.48 10.18 -6.01
N LYS A 146 6.94 9.16 -5.26
CA LYS A 146 8.36 8.82 -5.06
C LYS A 146 8.59 7.33 -5.36
N PRO A 147 8.50 6.90 -6.63
CA PRO A 147 8.58 5.48 -6.99
C PRO A 147 9.95 4.89 -6.65
N GLY A 148 9.98 3.60 -6.30
CA GLY A 148 11.22 2.85 -6.12
C GLY A 148 12.02 3.14 -4.86
N GLN A 149 11.48 3.91 -3.91
CA GLN A 149 12.10 4.07 -2.58
C GLN A 149 11.21 3.45 -1.51
N TRP A 150 11.82 2.70 -0.60
CA TRP A 150 11.14 2.06 0.51
C TRP A 150 10.85 3.02 1.67
N ASN A 151 10.04 2.56 2.63
CA ASN A 151 9.77 3.22 3.90
C ASN A 151 9.18 4.63 3.75
N GLN A 152 8.13 4.76 2.93
CA GLN A 152 7.44 6.04 2.70
C GLN A 152 6.05 6.12 3.33
N ILE A 153 5.62 5.07 4.03
CA ILE A 153 4.40 5.05 4.83
C ILE A 153 4.83 5.11 6.30
N ALA A 154 4.22 6.00 7.09
CA ALA A 154 4.56 6.17 8.50
C ALA A 154 4.09 4.95 9.32
N GLU A 155 4.86 4.56 10.33
CA GLU A 155 4.57 3.35 11.12
C GLU A 155 3.24 3.47 11.89
N GLU A 156 2.88 4.70 12.25
CA GLU A 156 1.64 5.06 12.94
C GLU A 156 0.40 4.92 12.04
N GLU A 157 0.57 4.96 10.72
CA GLU A 157 -0.50 4.80 9.74
C GLU A 157 -0.76 3.33 9.42
N LEU A 158 0.16 2.44 9.78
CA LEU A 158 0.10 1.03 9.41
C LEU A 158 -0.85 0.23 10.29
N LEU A 159 -1.73 -0.52 9.64
CA LEU A 159 -2.58 -1.55 10.22
C LEU A 159 -1.87 -2.90 10.16
N TYR A 160 -1.83 -3.57 11.30
CA TYR A 160 -1.23 -4.90 11.46
C TYR A 160 -2.29 -5.99 11.34
N ALA A 161 -1.91 -7.12 10.76
CA ALA A 161 -2.75 -8.30 10.78
C ALA A 161 -2.86 -8.83 12.23
N GLU A 162 -4.08 -8.95 12.73
CA GLU A 162 -4.34 -9.64 13.99
C GLU A 162 -4.18 -11.15 13.77
N VAL A 163 -3.06 -11.72 14.23
CA VAL A 163 -2.77 -13.14 14.09
C VAL A 163 -2.42 -13.77 15.43
N GLU A 164 -2.89 -14.99 15.65
CA GLU A 164 -2.48 -15.77 16.81
C GLU A 164 -0.97 -16.04 16.75
N PRO A 165 -0.20 -15.79 17.84
CA PRO A 165 1.27 -15.93 17.83
C PRO A 165 1.81 -17.30 17.41
N LYS A 166 0.98 -18.35 17.47
CA LYS A 166 1.34 -19.71 17.05
C LYS A 166 1.13 -19.98 15.55
N ALA A 167 0.35 -19.14 14.89
CA ALA A 167 0.02 -19.26 13.47
C ALA A 167 0.93 -18.41 12.58
N ASP A 168 1.57 -17.38 13.16
CA ASP A 168 2.51 -16.53 12.43
C ASP A 168 3.91 -17.13 12.45
N CYS A 169 4.30 -17.73 11.33
CA CYS A 169 5.69 -18.03 11.03
C CYS A 169 6.20 -17.16 9.88
N ALA A 170 6.34 -15.87 10.16
CA ALA A 170 6.74 -14.82 9.22
C ALA A 170 8.13 -15.00 8.57
N ALA A 171 8.85 -16.10 8.84
CA ALA A 171 10.20 -16.32 8.35
C ALA A 171 10.30 -16.42 6.81
N VAL A 172 9.22 -16.82 6.12
CA VAL A 172 9.21 -16.94 4.65
C VAL A 172 8.44 -15.80 3.99
N LEU A 173 7.17 -15.63 4.33
CA LEU A 173 6.30 -14.60 3.77
C LEU A 173 5.64 -13.79 4.89
N PRO A 174 6.29 -12.72 5.38
CA PRO A 174 5.69 -11.78 6.32
C PRO A 174 4.30 -11.34 5.86
N LEU A 175 3.36 -11.18 6.78
CA LEU A 175 2.03 -10.70 6.41
C LEU A 175 2.08 -9.21 6.04
N HIS A 176 1.29 -8.83 5.05
CA HIS A 176 1.22 -7.45 4.61
C HIS A 176 0.60 -6.56 5.67
N ARG A 177 1.21 -5.40 5.81
CA ARG A 177 0.70 -4.24 6.56
C ARG A 177 0.35 -3.14 5.58
N VAL A 178 -0.68 -2.38 5.90
CA VAL A 178 -1.24 -1.35 5.00
C VAL A 178 -1.58 -0.09 5.76
N ALA A 179 -1.45 1.07 5.12
CA ALA A 179 -1.97 2.31 5.67
C ALA A 179 -3.49 2.19 5.86
N TYR A 180 -4.04 2.71 6.96
CA TYR A 180 -5.49 2.88 7.06
C TYR A 180 -5.95 3.83 5.95
N LEU A 181 -7.10 3.58 5.33
CA LEU A 181 -7.66 4.49 4.34
C LEU A 181 -8.55 5.52 5.04
N THR A 182 -8.37 6.79 4.69
CA THR A 182 -9.20 7.89 5.17
C THR A 182 -10.65 7.68 4.71
N THR A 183 -11.57 7.74 5.66
CA THR A 183 -13.00 7.57 5.40
C THR A 183 -13.61 8.82 4.78
N TYR A 184 -14.77 8.67 4.14
CA TYR A 184 -15.50 9.81 3.59
C TYR A 184 -15.79 10.89 4.65
N GLN A 185 -16.06 10.49 5.89
CA GLN A 185 -16.34 11.42 6.99
C GLN A 185 -15.11 12.27 7.33
N GLU A 186 -13.93 11.65 7.45
CA GLU A 186 -12.69 12.36 7.77
C GLU A 186 -12.32 13.37 6.67
N VAL A 187 -12.62 13.05 5.41
CA VAL A 187 -12.41 13.95 4.27
C VAL A 187 -13.34 15.16 4.34
N GLU A 188 -14.60 14.95 4.73
CA GLU A 188 -15.56 16.04 4.90
C GLU A 188 -15.19 16.92 6.10
N ASP A 189 -14.75 16.32 7.21
CA ASP A 189 -14.23 17.04 8.37
C ASP A 189 -12.99 17.89 8.01
N LEU A 190 -12.12 17.38 7.11
CA LEU A 190 -10.98 18.11 6.55
C LEU A 190 -11.42 19.30 5.69
N LYS A 191 -12.43 19.13 4.83
CA LYS A 191 -13.00 20.24 4.06
C LYS A 191 -13.63 21.30 4.95
N GLU A 192 -14.40 20.88 5.96
CA GLU A 192 -15.00 21.80 6.92
C GLU A 192 -13.93 22.58 7.68
N HIS A 193 -12.85 21.91 8.10
CA HIS A 193 -11.72 22.55 8.75
C HIS A 193 -11.07 23.61 7.86
N ILE A 194 -10.70 23.27 6.61
CA ILE A 194 -10.06 24.20 5.66
C ILE A 194 -10.97 25.38 5.33
N ASN A 195 -12.26 25.13 5.07
CA ASN A 195 -13.25 26.19 4.87
C ASN A 195 -13.37 27.10 6.10
N GLY A 196 -13.22 26.53 7.31
CA GLY A 196 -13.12 27.28 8.55
C GLY A 196 -11.91 28.22 8.55
N LEU A 197 -10.73 27.75 8.16
CA LEU A 197 -9.50 28.56 8.09
C LEU A 197 -9.65 29.75 7.13
N TYR A 198 -10.19 29.52 5.92
CA TYR A 198 -10.43 30.61 4.97
C TYR A 198 -11.43 31.64 5.50
N LYS A 199 -12.53 31.20 6.12
CA LYS A 199 -13.49 32.11 6.77
C LYS A 199 -12.84 32.93 7.89
N MET A 200 -11.85 32.38 8.60
CA MET A 200 -11.13 33.13 9.65
C MET A 200 -10.26 34.24 9.06
N VAL A 201 -9.67 34.02 7.88
CA VAL A 201 -8.93 35.05 7.14
C VAL A 201 -9.88 36.11 6.59
N GLU A 202 -10.99 35.71 5.95
CA GLU A 202 -11.97 36.62 5.32
C GLU A 202 -12.66 37.54 6.33
N ASN A 203 -13.03 37.02 7.50
CA ASN A 203 -13.80 37.79 8.48
C ASN A 203 -12.98 38.87 9.19
N GLY A 204 -11.65 38.84 9.11
CA GLY A 204 -10.76 39.77 9.81
C GLY A 204 -10.84 39.63 11.34
N THR A 205 -9.69 39.63 12.01
CA THR A 205 -9.64 39.40 13.46
C THR A 205 -10.11 40.61 14.27
N ASN A 206 -11.34 40.57 14.77
CA ASN A 206 -11.82 41.41 15.88
C ASN A 206 -11.71 40.71 17.26
N LYS A 207 -11.14 39.50 17.32
CA LYS A 207 -10.99 38.68 18.55
C LYS A 207 -9.54 38.19 18.71
N GLU A 208 -9.16 37.85 19.94
CA GLU A 208 -7.87 37.22 20.25
C GLU A 208 -7.66 35.98 19.38
N PHE A 209 -6.48 35.91 18.74
CA PHE A 209 -6.12 34.79 17.88
C PHE A 209 -5.84 33.56 18.75
N GLN A 210 -6.59 32.49 18.51
CA GLN A 210 -6.35 31.20 19.14
C GLN A 210 -5.33 30.42 18.32
N LEU A 211 -4.50 29.63 18.99
CA LEU A 211 -3.56 28.73 18.32
C LEU A 211 -4.36 27.68 17.53
N ILE A 212 -4.04 27.54 16.24
CA ILE A 212 -4.75 26.65 15.33
C ILE A 212 -3.73 25.72 14.69
N GLN A 213 -4.02 24.43 14.70
CA GLN A 213 -3.27 23.46 13.91
C GLN A 213 -3.99 23.23 12.58
N CYS A 214 -3.29 23.43 11.46
CA CYS A 214 -3.79 23.02 10.16
C CYS A 214 -3.76 21.50 10.06
N LYS A 215 -4.92 20.84 10.02
CA LYS A 215 -5.01 19.38 9.94
C LYS A 215 -4.49 18.80 8.61
N LEU A 216 -4.45 19.60 7.55
CA LEU A 216 -3.96 19.17 6.23
C LEU A 216 -2.42 19.11 6.18
N CYS A 217 -1.75 20.04 6.86
CA CYS A 217 -0.29 20.16 6.82
C CYS A 217 0.38 19.78 8.15
N SER A 218 -0.41 19.53 9.20
CA SER A 218 0.04 19.29 10.58
C SER A 218 0.92 20.41 11.15
N ILE A 219 0.75 21.65 10.67
CA ILE A 219 1.50 22.83 11.10
C ILE A 219 0.68 23.63 12.10
N ASP A 220 1.31 24.02 13.21
CA ASP A 220 0.74 24.96 14.18
C ASP A 220 0.90 26.39 13.70
N VAL A 221 -0.19 27.15 13.78
CA VAL A 221 -0.27 28.54 13.35
C VAL A 221 -0.58 29.40 14.58
N HIS A 222 0.27 30.40 14.81
CA HIS A 222 0.26 31.22 16.03
C HIS A 222 -0.25 32.65 15.80
N SER A 223 -0.44 33.07 14.55
CA SER A 223 -1.00 34.39 14.24
C SER A 223 -1.82 34.40 12.94
N THR A 224 -2.71 35.38 12.81
CA THR A 224 -3.49 35.60 11.57
C THR A 224 -2.58 35.80 10.36
N ARG A 225 -1.45 36.49 10.55
CA ARG A 225 -0.49 36.75 9.47
C ARG A 225 0.19 35.46 9.01
N GLU A 226 0.54 34.60 9.94
CA GLU A 226 1.09 33.28 9.65
C GLU A 226 0.06 32.38 8.98
N LEU A 227 -1.22 32.46 9.39
CA LEU A 227 -2.30 31.74 8.73
C LEU A 227 -2.45 32.14 7.26
N ILE A 228 -2.43 33.43 6.96
CA ILE A 228 -2.50 33.93 5.58
C ILE A 228 -1.32 33.42 4.75
N LEU A 229 -0.09 33.56 5.28
CA LEU A 229 1.12 33.09 4.60
C LEU A 229 1.12 31.57 4.40
N HIS A 230 0.59 30.82 5.36
CA HIS A 230 0.44 29.37 5.27
C HIS A 230 -0.57 28.97 4.19
N LEU A 231 -1.77 29.56 4.20
CA LEU A 231 -2.82 29.25 3.21
C LEU A 231 -2.42 29.65 1.78
N ASP A 232 -1.63 30.73 1.64
CA ASP A 232 -1.09 31.17 0.34
C ASP A 232 0.20 30.43 -0.06
N SER A 233 0.73 29.54 0.78
CA SER A 233 1.95 28.81 0.47
C SER A 233 1.73 27.78 -0.65
N ASP A 234 2.71 27.65 -1.54
CA ASP A 234 2.68 26.65 -2.62
C ASP A 234 2.48 25.23 -2.08
N GLU A 235 3.03 24.93 -0.90
CA GLU A 235 2.90 23.64 -0.23
C GLU A 235 1.46 23.37 0.20
N HIS A 236 0.78 24.33 0.83
CA HIS A 236 -0.61 24.18 1.25
C HIS A 236 -1.54 24.03 0.06
N VAL A 237 -1.40 24.90 -0.96
CA VAL A 237 -2.22 24.86 -2.18
C VAL A 237 -2.02 23.54 -2.93
N GLN A 238 -0.78 23.05 -3.02
CA GLN A 238 -0.54 21.72 -3.56
C GLN A 238 -1.23 20.65 -2.72
N ASN A 239 -1.13 20.68 -1.40
CA ASN A 239 -1.78 19.70 -0.54
C ASN A 239 -3.31 19.71 -0.70
N GLU A 240 -3.96 20.87 -0.86
CA GLU A 240 -5.40 20.96 -1.16
C GLU A 240 -5.75 20.29 -2.49
N LEU A 241 -4.99 20.60 -3.54
CA LEU A 241 -5.13 20.02 -4.88
C LEU A 241 -5.00 18.51 -4.86
N LEU A 242 -3.99 18.00 -4.16
CA LEU A 242 -3.65 16.58 -4.09
C LEU A 242 -4.67 15.77 -3.29
N ASN A 243 -5.32 16.40 -2.32
CA ASN A 243 -6.37 15.78 -1.50
C ASN A 243 -7.77 15.92 -2.12
N GLY A 244 -7.91 16.65 -3.23
CA GLY A 244 -9.18 16.94 -3.89
C GLY A 244 -10.06 17.87 -3.07
N LEU A 245 -9.46 18.81 -2.34
CA LEU A 245 -10.10 19.74 -1.40
C LEU A 245 -10.26 21.15 -1.99
N ASN A 246 -10.00 21.33 -3.29
CA ASN A 246 -10.01 22.62 -3.98
C ASN A 246 -11.23 23.50 -3.67
N LYS A 247 -10.97 24.80 -3.54
CA LYS A 247 -11.95 25.89 -3.55
C LYS A 247 -12.98 25.69 -4.67
N LEU A 248 -14.25 25.57 -4.30
CA LEU A 248 -15.37 26.00 -5.15
C LEU A 248 -15.46 27.53 -5.11
#